data_AF-A0A093JCT1-F1
#
_entry.id   AF-A0A093JCT1-F1
#
_cell.length_a   1.000
_cell.length_b   1.000
_cell.length_c   1.000
_cell.angle_alpha   90.00
_cell.angle_beta   90.00
_cell.angle_gamma   90.00
#
_symmetry.space_group_name_H-M   'P 1'
#
loop_
_entity.id
_entity.type
_entity.pdbx_description
1 polymer ?
#
loop_
_entity_poly.entity_id
_entity_poly.type
_entity_poly.pdbx_seq_one_letter_code
_entity_poly.pdbx_strand_id
1 'polypeptide(L)'
;IPERSDPGSRFPLEGARDLDVGSNSIQAYSIAPENEYFSVSFGSPSEDDKYVELVLEKPLDREEQAELVFSLIAVDGGSPPRSGTTQIVYVGVNGDISYQFSQAVGQSHSAFTIDPTSGEIKLTKPLDFEAAENHELSVRATDGGGLSAICKVLVEVVDVNDNAPELVVSSFSSPLPANALPGTV
;
A
#
# COMPACT_ATOMS: atom_id res chain seq x y z
N ILE A 1 1.06 5.35 16.32
CA ILE A 1 2.24 6.24 16.23
C ILE A 1 2.66 6.26 14.77
N PRO A 2 2.87 7.40 14.12
CA PRO A 2 3.36 7.40 12.73
C PRO A 2 4.75 6.77 12.64
N GLU A 3 5.04 5.99 11.58
CA GLU A 3 6.39 5.43 11.36
C GLU A 3 7.45 6.52 11.14
N ARG A 4 7.02 7.70 10.68
CA ARG A 4 7.85 8.90 10.49
C ARG A 4 8.13 9.66 11.80
N SER A 5 7.72 9.15 12.95
CA SER A 5 8.05 9.77 14.23
C SER A 5 9.55 9.67 14.51
N ASP A 6 10.16 10.80 14.88
CA ASP A 6 11.58 10.84 15.20
C ASP A 6 11.87 10.10 16.52
N PRO A 7 13.02 9.40 16.63
CA PRO A 7 13.50 8.92 17.92
C PRO A 7 13.54 10.04 18.97
N GLY A 8 13.08 9.74 20.18
CA GLY A 8 12.84 10.69 21.26
C GLY A 8 11.40 11.25 21.30
N SER A 9 10.56 10.96 20.30
CA SER A 9 9.14 11.30 20.33
C SER A 9 8.45 10.68 21.55
N ARG A 10 7.64 11.47 22.25
CA ARG A 10 6.93 11.10 23.48
C ARG A 10 5.43 11.01 23.23
N PHE A 11 4.82 9.93 23.70
CA PHE A 11 3.40 9.66 23.55
C PHE A 11 2.78 9.45 24.92
N PRO A 12 1.99 10.42 25.43
CA PRO A 12 1.31 10.28 26.71
C PRO A 12 0.41 9.04 26.72
N LEU A 13 0.50 8.27 27.80
CA LEU A 13 -0.38 7.13 28.07
C LEU A 13 -1.30 7.48 29.23
N GLU A 14 -2.48 6.87 29.24
CA GLU A 14 -3.30 6.86 30.46
C GLU A 14 -2.61 5.96 31.49
N GLY A 15 -2.12 6.57 32.57
CA GLY A 15 -1.49 5.85 33.68
C GLY A 15 -2.48 4.97 34.44
N ALA A 16 -1.93 4.02 35.19
CA ALA A 16 -2.69 3.27 36.17
C ALA A 16 -3.11 4.20 37.33
N ARG A 17 -4.28 3.90 37.91
CA ARG A 17 -4.79 4.59 39.10
C ARG A 17 -4.67 3.68 40.30
N ASP A 18 -4.20 4.25 41.40
CA ASP A 18 -4.08 3.60 42.69
C ASP A 18 -4.80 4.44 43.74
N LEU A 19 -5.55 3.77 44.62
CA LEU A 19 -6.29 4.43 45.70
C LEU A 19 -5.42 4.64 46.95
N ASP A 20 -4.29 3.95 47.03
CA ASP A 20 -3.33 4.12 48.10
C ASP A 20 -2.42 5.34 47.85
N VAL A 21 -1.99 5.97 48.94
CA VAL A 21 -1.15 7.17 48.94
C VAL A 21 0.27 6.87 49.42
N GLY A 22 1.21 7.77 49.14
CA GLY A 22 2.59 7.65 49.58
C GLY A 22 3.30 6.44 48.95
N SER A 23 4.07 5.70 49.76
CA SER A 23 4.88 4.57 49.29
C SER A 23 4.05 3.38 48.81
N ASN A 24 2.78 3.26 49.23
CA ASN A 24 1.92 2.17 48.79
C ASN A 24 1.20 2.46 47.46
N SER A 25 1.28 3.70 46.96
CA SER A 25 0.81 4.04 45.62
C SER A 25 1.73 3.45 44.55
N ILE A 26 1.33 3.53 43.27
CA ILE A 26 2.20 3.21 42.12
C ILE A 26 3.54 3.92 42.23
N GLN A 27 4.61 3.11 42.19
CA GLN A 27 6.01 3.55 42.27
C GLN A 27 6.75 3.42 40.94
N ALA A 28 6.35 2.47 40.09
CA ALA A 28 7.08 2.18 38.86
C ALA A 28 6.18 1.77 37.71
N TYR A 29 6.62 2.12 36.49
CA TYR A 29 6.12 1.56 35.24
C TYR A 29 7.24 0.83 34.51
N SER A 30 6.90 -0.28 33.86
CA SER A 30 7.79 -1.01 32.96
C SER A 30 7.02 -1.60 31.78
N ILE A 31 7.73 -2.06 30.76
CA ILE A 31 7.14 -2.76 29.61
C ILE A 31 7.64 -4.20 29.55
N ALA A 32 6.78 -5.12 29.08
CA ALA A 32 7.14 -6.53 28.91
C ALA A 32 6.46 -7.16 27.67
N PRO A 33 7.18 -7.95 26.85
CA PRO A 33 8.63 -8.08 26.87
C PRO A 33 9.30 -6.73 26.57
N GLU A 34 10.53 -6.56 27.05
CA GLU A 34 11.36 -5.43 26.64
C GLU A 34 11.57 -5.48 25.12
N ASN A 35 11.60 -4.32 24.50
CA ASN A 35 11.87 -4.18 23.07
C ASN A 35 12.77 -2.98 22.82
N GLU A 36 13.38 -2.92 21.65
CA GLU A 36 14.35 -1.88 21.32
C GLU A 36 13.71 -0.60 20.76
N TYR A 37 12.40 -0.60 20.52
CA TYR A 37 11.68 0.50 19.88
C TYR A 37 11.07 1.46 20.87
N PHE A 38 10.60 0.96 22.02
CA PHE A 38 9.89 1.75 23.00
C PHE A 38 10.51 1.60 24.38
N SER A 39 10.61 2.72 25.09
CA SER A 39 10.82 2.75 26.53
C SER A 39 9.67 3.48 27.21
N VAL A 40 9.61 3.42 28.54
CA VAL A 40 8.59 4.15 29.32
C VAL A 40 9.26 5.20 30.19
N SER A 41 8.77 6.43 30.10
CA SER A 41 9.16 7.55 30.96
C SER A 41 7.96 7.91 31.83
N PHE A 42 8.17 8.05 33.13
CA PHE A 42 7.10 8.40 34.06
C PHE A 42 7.65 9.33 35.14
N GLY A 43 6.76 10.11 35.74
CA GLY A 43 7.13 11.07 36.76
C GLY A 43 5.92 11.68 37.44
N SER A 44 6.18 12.55 38.41
CA SER A 44 5.17 13.25 39.19
C SER A 44 5.54 14.73 39.31
N PRO A 45 5.14 15.59 38.36
CA PRO A 45 5.32 17.04 38.47
C PRO A 45 4.68 17.62 39.73
N SER A 46 3.65 16.98 40.28
CA SER A 46 3.10 17.23 41.62
C SER A 46 2.63 15.93 42.27
N GLU A 47 2.28 15.92 43.57
CA GLU A 47 1.84 14.68 44.26
C GLU A 47 0.61 14.03 43.61
N ASP A 48 -0.27 14.84 42.99
CA ASP A 48 -1.52 14.37 42.37
C ASP A 48 -1.43 14.22 40.85
N ASP A 49 -0.37 14.72 40.21
CA ASP A 49 -0.21 14.71 38.75
C ASP A 49 0.94 13.77 38.39
N LYS A 50 0.61 12.49 38.23
CA LYS A 50 1.54 11.47 37.72
C LYS A 50 1.33 11.29 36.23
N TYR A 51 2.40 11.35 35.46
CA TYR A 51 2.36 11.06 34.03
C TYR A 51 3.12 9.78 33.71
N VAL A 52 2.72 9.16 32.61
CA VAL A 52 3.46 8.09 31.96
C VAL A 52 3.42 8.36 30.45
N GLU A 53 4.57 8.22 29.82
CA GLU A 53 4.78 8.48 28.40
C GLU A 53 5.56 7.30 27.81
N LEU A 54 5.12 6.86 26.64
CA LEU A 54 5.92 5.98 25.80
C LEU A 54 6.93 6.83 25.03
N VAL A 55 8.21 6.45 25.07
CA VAL A 55 9.28 7.12 24.35
C VAL A 55 9.72 6.21 23.21
N LEU A 56 9.77 6.76 22.00
CA LEU A 56 10.27 6.04 20.83
C LEU A 56 11.81 6.09 20.83
N GLU A 57 12.47 4.96 20.99
CA GLU A 57 13.94 4.86 21.03
C GLU A 57 14.56 4.64 19.66
N LYS A 58 13.86 3.92 18.78
CA LYS A 58 14.30 3.63 17.41
C LYS A 58 13.21 3.97 16.39
N PRO A 59 13.57 4.35 15.15
CA PRO A 59 12.60 4.52 14.08
C PRO A 59 11.75 3.25 13.92
N LEU A 60 10.46 3.45 13.65
CA LEU A 60 9.56 2.34 13.31
C LEU A 60 9.60 2.16 11.80
N ASP A 61 9.65 0.91 11.37
CA ASP A 61 9.56 0.53 9.97
C ASP A 61 8.45 -0.51 9.85
N ARG A 62 7.35 -0.14 9.19
CA ARG A 62 6.22 -1.03 8.96
C ARG A 62 6.62 -2.23 8.09
N GLU A 63 7.49 -2.04 7.11
CA GLU A 63 7.91 -3.10 6.19
C GLU A 63 8.82 -4.13 6.87
N GLU A 64 9.55 -3.73 7.92
CA GLU A 64 10.29 -4.65 8.79
C GLU A 64 9.38 -5.28 9.85
N GLN A 65 8.64 -4.45 10.58
CA GLN A 65 7.75 -4.89 11.66
C GLN A 65 6.46 -4.05 11.73
N ALA A 66 5.42 -4.55 11.06
CA ALA A 66 4.12 -3.90 10.99
C ALA A 66 3.32 -3.90 12.31
N GLU A 67 3.65 -4.77 13.25
CA GLU A 67 2.96 -4.91 14.53
C GLU A 67 3.93 -5.18 15.68
N LEU A 68 3.75 -4.44 16.78
CA LEU A 68 4.49 -4.60 18.03
C LEU A 68 3.49 -4.79 19.16
N VAL A 69 3.59 -5.92 19.86
CA VAL A 69 2.73 -6.25 20.99
C VAL A 69 3.58 -6.34 22.25
N PHE A 70 3.27 -5.50 23.23
CA PHE A 70 3.90 -5.53 24.55
C PHE A 70 2.88 -5.12 25.61
N SER A 71 3.24 -5.23 26.87
CA SER A 71 2.38 -4.88 28.00
C SER A 71 3.00 -3.76 28.80
N LEU A 72 2.19 -2.79 29.23
CA LEU A 72 2.55 -1.82 30.24
C LEU A 72 2.20 -2.40 31.61
N ILE A 73 3.17 -2.39 32.52
CA ILE A 73 3.05 -2.92 33.88
C ILE A 73 3.23 -1.75 34.84
N ALA A 74 2.27 -1.55 35.74
CA ALA A 74 2.40 -0.64 36.88
C ALA A 74 2.65 -1.46 38.14
N VAL A 75 3.58 -1.04 38.99
CA VAL A 75 3.93 -1.73 40.24
C VAL A 75 3.80 -0.76 41.41
N ASP A 76 3.08 -1.16 42.46
CA ASP A 76 2.97 -0.43 43.71
C ASP A 76 4.18 -0.68 44.64
N GLY A 77 4.32 0.15 45.67
CA GLY A 77 5.39 -0.01 46.67
C GLY A 77 4.94 -0.73 47.93
N GLY A 78 3.81 -1.44 47.87
CA GLY A 78 3.31 -2.25 48.98
C GLY A 78 4.24 -3.41 49.34
N SER A 79 3.98 -4.05 50.48
CA SER A 79 4.66 -5.28 50.89
C SER A 79 3.62 -6.36 51.23
N PRO A 80 3.40 -7.36 50.36
CA PRO A 80 4.08 -7.58 49.08
C PRO A 80 3.65 -6.56 48.00
N PRO A 81 4.53 -6.26 47.02
CA PRO A 81 4.17 -5.36 45.92
C PRO A 81 3.13 -6.02 45.02
N ARG A 82 2.19 -5.23 44.50
CA ARG A 82 1.20 -5.66 43.51
C ARG A 82 1.41 -4.93 42.20
N SER A 83 0.92 -5.56 41.13
CA SER A 83 1.03 -5.02 39.79
C SER A 83 -0.28 -5.06 39.03
N GLY A 84 -0.48 -4.05 38.18
CA GLY A 84 -1.51 -4.00 37.14
C GLY A 84 -0.85 -4.09 35.77
N THR A 85 -1.52 -4.72 34.81
CA THR A 85 -0.98 -4.89 33.45
C THR A 85 -2.04 -4.59 32.41
N THR A 86 -1.64 -3.87 31.36
CA THR A 86 -2.47 -3.63 30.17
C THR A 86 -1.66 -3.91 28.91
N GLN A 87 -2.31 -4.41 27.86
CA GLN A 87 -1.65 -4.69 26.60
C GLN A 87 -1.64 -3.45 25.71
N ILE A 88 -0.50 -3.16 25.12
CA ILE A 88 -0.30 -2.13 24.10
C ILE A 88 0.00 -2.84 22.79
N VAL A 89 -0.83 -2.53 21.79
CA VAL A 89 -0.65 -3.01 20.42
C VAL A 89 -0.34 -1.79 19.56
N TYR A 90 0.90 -1.72 19.07
CA TYR A 90 1.27 -0.81 18.02
C TYR A 90 1.02 -1.48 16.67
N VAL A 91 0.26 -0.82 15.81
CA VAL A 91 0.02 -1.23 14.42
C VAL A 91 0.51 -0.09 13.53
N GLY A 92 1.38 -0.43 12.58
CA GLY A 92 1.84 0.49 11.55
C GLY A 92 0.64 1.03 10.77
N VAL A 93 0.62 2.34 10.53
CA VAL A 93 -0.45 2.95 9.74
C VAL A 93 -0.26 2.49 8.29
N ASN A 94 -1.25 1.83 7.70
CA ASN A 94 -1.19 1.52 6.27
C ASN A 94 -1.10 2.83 5.50
N GLY A 95 -0.08 2.97 4.65
CA GLY A 95 -0.06 4.06 3.68
C GLY A 95 -1.23 3.87 2.71
N ASP A 96 -2.10 4.87 2.59
CA ASP A 96 -3.09 4.91 1.52
C ASP A 96 -2.35 5.08 0.19
N ILE A 97 -2.12 3.99 -0.52
CA ILE A 97 -1.53 4.03 -1.85
C ILE A 97 -2.66 4.24 -2.86
N SER A 98 -2.55 5.32 -3.64
CA SER A 98 -3.44 5.60 -4.75
C SER A 98 -2.77 5.28 -6.08
N TYR A 99 -3.51 4.62 -6.98
CA TYR A 99 -3.03 4.24 -8.30
C TYR A 99 -3.68 5.10 -9.39
N GLN A 100 -2.88 5.52 -10.36
CA GLN A 100 -3.37 6.27 -11.52
C GLN A 100 -2.44 6.10 -12.71
N PHE A 101 -2.95 6.30 -13.93
CA PHE A 101 -2.07 6.39 -15.09
C PHE A 101 -1.28 7.72 -15.05
N SER A 102 0.02 7.66 -15.33
CA SER A 102 0.92 8.82 -15.17
C SER A 102 0.79 9.88 -16.27
N GLN A 103 0.08 9.59 -17.38
CA GLN A 103 -0.20 10.46 -18.56
C GLN A 103 1.06 10.87 -19.37
N ALA A 104 1.08 11.21 -20.67
CA ALA A 104 0.32 10.84 -21.87
C ALA A 104 1.37 10.52 -22.96
N VAL A 105 1.49 9.27 -23.39
CA VAL A 105 2.27 8.91 -24.58
C VAL A 105 1.47 7.88 -25.37
N GLY A 106 0.55 8.38 -26.22
CA GLY A 106 -0.15 7.57 -27.22
C GLY A 106 -1.66 7.36 -27.00
N GLN A 107 -2.37 7.09 -28.11
CA GLN A 107 -3.82 6.81 -28.21
C GLN A 107 -4.28 5.59 -27.38
N SER A 108 -3.36 4.81 -26.81
CA SER A 108 -3.59 3.55 -26.09
C SER A 108 -4.32 3.69 -24.76
N HIS A 109 -4.44 4.90 -24.18
CA HIS A 109 -5.11 5.08 -22.88
C HIS A 109 -6.64 4.91 -22.94
N SER A 110 -7.28 4.99 -24.11
CA SER A 110 -8.75 5.03 -24.15
C SER A 110 -9.44 3.67 -23.91
N ALA A 111 -8.68 2.56 -23.99
CA ALA A 111 -9.17 1.21 -23.83
C ALA A 111 -8.98 0.63 -22.42
N PHE A 112 -8.23 1.32 -21.53
CA PHE A 112 -7.90 0.81 -20.20
C PHE A 112 -8.35 1.78 -19.10
N THR A 113 -8.75 1.23 -17.96
CA THR A 113 -9.00 1.96 -16.72
C THR A 113 -8.24 1.28 -15.58
N ILE A 114 -7.94 2.02 -14.51
CA ILE A 114 -7.26 1.51 -13.32
C ILE A 114 -8.07 1.88 -12.08
N ASP A 115 -8.28 0.92 -11.19
CA ASP A 115 -8.90 1.16 -9.89
C ASP A 115 -7.91 1.90 -8.98
N PRO A 116 -8.26 3.07 -8.43
CA PRO A 116 -7.33 3.89 -7.66
C PRO A 116 -6.96 3.30 -6.30
N THR A 117 -7.70 2.30 -5.80
CA THR A 117 -7.48 1.69 -4.48
C THR A 117 -6.84 0.31 -4.61
N SER A 118 -7.30 -0.53 -5.54
CA SER A 118 -6.76 -1.88 -5.72
C SER A 118 -5.62 -1.95 -6.75
N GLY A 119 -5.49 -0.94 -7.62
CA GLY A 119 -4.54 -0.96 -8.74
C GLY A 119 -4.93 -1.89 -9.89
N GLU A 120 -6.14 -2.46 -9.87
CA GLU A 120 -6.63 -3.39 -10.91
C GLU A 120 -6.83 -2.65 -12.24
N ILE A 121 -6.19 -3.14 -13.31
CA ILE A 121 -6.36 -2.61 -14.68
C ILE A 121 -7.46 -3.38 -15.39
N LYS A 122 -8.46 -2.66 -15.90
CA LYS A 122 -9.60 -3.22 -16.63
C LYS A 122 -9.68 -2.68 -18.04
N LEU A 123 -10.23 -3.51 -18.92
CA LEU A 123 -10.51 -3.15 -20.30
C LEU A 123 -11.88 -2.45 -20.41
N THR A 124 -11.93 -1.28 -21.04
CA THR A 124 -13.16 -0.51 -21.30
C THR A 124 -13.62 -0.61 -22.74
N LYS A 125 -12.74 -1.02 -23.66
CA LYS A 125 -13.03 -1.19 -25.09
C LYS A 125 -12.32 -2.43 -25.63
N PRO A 126 -12.88 -3.15 -26.62
CA PRO A 126 -12.19 -4.29 -27.23
C PRO A 126 -10.84 -3.86 -27.83
N LEU A 127 -9.88 -4.78 -27.78
CA LEU A 127 -8.59 -4.64 -28.45
C LEU A 127 -8.67 -5.31 -29.83
N ASP A 128 -7.89 -4.80 -30.77
CA ASP A 128 -7.85 -5.23 -32.16
C ASP A 128 -6.38 -5.40 -32.55
N PHE A 129 -6.00 -6.63 -32.92
CA PHE A 129 -4.60 -6.98 -33.18
C PHE A 129 -4.09 -6.22 -34.42
N GLU A 130 -4.91 -6.15 -35.47
CA GLU A 130 -4.62 -5.45 -36.72
C GLU A 130 -4.46 -3.94 -36.51
N ALA A 131 -5.08 -3.38 -35.47
CA ALA A 131 -4.91 -1.97 -35.09
C ALA A 131 -3.65 -1.74 -34.25
N ALA A 132 -3.39 -2.59 -33.24
CA ALA A 132 -2.22 -2.50 -32.37
C ALA A 132 -1.89 -3.83 -31.70
N GLU A 133 -0.68 -4.34 -31.95
CA GLU A 133 -0.18 -5.59 -31.36
C GLU A 133 0.18 -5.44 -29.87
N ASN A 134 0.49 -4.22 -29.41
CA ASN A 134 0.87 -3.97 -28.03
C ASN A 134 0.43 -2.59 -27.50
N HIS A 135 0.23 -2.53 -26.19
CA HIS A 135 -0.07 -1.30 -25.46
C HIS A 135 0.87 -1.15 -24.26
N GLU A 136 1.66 -0.07 -24.25
CA GLU A 136 2.47 0.32 -23.09
C GLU A 136 1.66 1.26 -22.19
N LEU A 137 1.43 0.85 -20.94
CA LEU A 137 0.72 1.63 -19.93
C LEU A 137 1.71 2.08 -18.85
N SER A 138 1.76 3.38 -18.55
CA SER A 138 2.54 3.90 -17.43
C SER A 138 1.66 4.15 -16.21
N VAL A 139 1.88 3.37 -15.15
CA VAL A 139 1.13 3.41 -13.89
C VAL A 139 1.96 4.13 -12.84
N ARG A 140 1.33 5.06 -12.12
CA ARG A 140 1.87 5.76 -10.96
C ARG A 140 1.17 5.27 -9.70
N ALA A 141 1.95 4.88 -8.70
CA ALA A 141 1.48 4.64 -7.33
C ALA A 141 1.95 5.80 -6.45
N THR A 142 1.06 6.40 -5.66
CA THR A 142 1.36 7.54 -4.78
C THR A 142 0.95 7.21 -3.36
N ASP A 143 1.85 7.33 -2.38
CA ASP A 143 1.54 7.16 -0.96
C ASP A 143 0.79 8.38 -0.39
N GLY A 144 0.19 8.23 0.80
CA GLY A 144 -0.48 9.33 1.50
C GLY A 144 0.45 10.49 1.90
N GLY A 145 1.77 10.30 1.79
CA GLY A 145 2.80 11.30 2.04
C GLY A 145 3.28 12.05 0.79
N GLY A 146 2.72 11.76 -0.39
CA GLY A 146 3.07 12.38 -1.67
C GLY A 146 4.28 11.80 -2.41
N LEU A 147 4.92 10.75 -1.87
CA LEU A 147 5.95 10.01 -2.60
C LEU A 147 5.28 9.15 -3.67
N SER A 148 5.86 9.08 -4.86
CA SER A 148 5.29 8.30 -5.95
C SER A 148 6.34 7.51 -6.71
N ALA A 149 5.94 6.33 -7.18
CA ALA A 149 6.72 5.47 -8.06
C ALA A 149 5.98 5.26 -9.38
N ILE A 150 6.72 5.06 -10.47
CA ILE A 150 6.17 4.82 -11.81
C ILE A 150 6.63 3.45 -12.31
N CYS A 151 5.73 2.68 -12.89
CA CYS A 151 5.97 1.38 -13.50
C CYS A 151 5.38 1.33 -14.92
N LYS A 152 6.01 0.55 -15.81
CA LYS A 152 5.50 0.28 -17.17
C LYS A 152 4.88 -1.11 -17.23
N VAL A 153 3.66 -1.19 -17.75
CA VAL A 153 2.93 -2.43 -18.01
C VAL A 153 2.80 -2.60 -19.51
N LEU A 154 3.33 -3.70 -20.05
CA LEU A 154 3.19 -4.06 -21.46
C LEU A 154 2.03 -5.04 -21.60
N VAL A 155 1.03 -4.68 -22.40
CA VAL A 155 -0.09 -5.55 -22.76
C VAL A 155 0.13 -6.01 -24.20
N GLU A 156 0.26 -7.31 -24.40
CA GLU A 156 0.39 -7.93 -25.72
C GLU A 156 -0.98 -8.46 -26.18
N VAL A 157 -1.38 -8.07 -27.38
CA VAL A 157 -2.62 -8.54 -28.00
C VAL A 157 -2.33 -9.82 -28.77
N VAL A 158 -3.14 -10.85 -28.54
CA VAL A 158 -3.00 -12.13 -29.24
C VAL A 158 -3.83 -12.08 -30.51
N ASP A 159 -3.17 -12.31 -31.64
CA ASP A 159 -3.81 -12.43 -32.96
C ASP A 159 -4.78 -13.62 -33.00
N VAL A 160 -5.97 -13.38 -33.55
CA VAL A 160 -7.01 -14.38 -33.78
C VAL A 160 -7.52 -14.18 -35.20
N ASN A 161 -7.70 -15.27 -35.94
CA ASN A 161 -8.20 -15.22 -37.31
C ASN A 161 -9.70 -14.82 -37.38
N ASP A 162 -9.98 -13.53 -37.31
CA ASP A 162 -11.33 -12.93 -37.38
C ASP A 162 -11.60 -12.16 -38.68
N ASN A 163 -10.56 -11.91 -39.49
CA ASN A 163 -10.65 -11.26 -40.80
C ASN A 163 -10.74 -12.28 -41.96
N ALA A 164 -11.82 -12.23 -42.75
CA ALA A 164 -12.00 -13.09 -43.92
C ALA A 164 -11.20 -12.57 -45.14
N PRO A 165 -10.70 -13.45 -46.02
CA PRO A 165 -9.98 -13.03 -47.21
C PRO A 165 -10.90 -12.29 -48.19
N GLU A 166 -10.47 -11.11 -48.66
CA GLU A 166 -11.18 -10.33 -49.67
C GLU A 166 -10.62 -10.60 -51.08
N LEU A 167 -11.51 -10.95 -52.03
CA LEU A 167 -11.14 -11.13 -53.43
C LEU A 167 -11.37 -9.83 -54.21
N VAL A 168 -10.29 -9.15 -54.58
CA VAL A 168 -10.34 -7.95 -55.42
C VAL A 168 -10.07 -8.35 -56.88
N VAL A 169 -11.10 -8.32 -57.72
CA VAL A 169 -10.96 -8.56 -59.17
C VAL A 169 -10.58 -7.25 -59.86
N SER A 170 -9.29 -7.09 -60.14
CA SER A 170 -8.71 -5.87 -60.74
C SER A 170 -8.94 -5.74 -62.25
N SER A 171 -9.39 -6.80 -62.93
CA SER A 171 -9.77 -6.74 -64.34
C SER A 171 -10.84 -7.77 -64.68
N PHE A 172 -11.85 -7.35 -65.42
CA PHE A 172 -12.81 -8.22 -66.08
C PHE A 172 -12.41 -8.29 -67.55
N SER A 173 -11.96 -9.45 -68.02
CA SER A 173 -11.62 -9.62 -69.43
C SER A 173 -12.89 -9.56 -70.28
N SER A 174 -12.81 -8.85 -71.40
CA SER A 174 -13.85 -8.80 -72.45
C SER A 174 -14.21 -10.22 -72.95
N PRO A 175 -15.37 -10.44 -73.62
CA PRO A 175 -15.78 -11.78 -74.02
C PRO A 175 -14.67 -12.52 -74.77
N LEU A 176 -14.29 -13.69 -74.25
CA LEU A 176 -13.26 -14.53 -74.84
C LEU A 176 -13.71 -15.01 -76.23
N PRO A 177 -12.86 -14.90 -77.27
CA PRO A 177 -13.19 -15.39 -78.60
C PRO A 177 -13.32 -16.91 -78.62
N ALA A 178 -14.20 -17.44 -79.47
CA ALA A 178 -14.58 -18.87 -79.51
C ALA A 178 -13.43 -19.85 -79.84
N ASN A 179 -12.27 -19.34 -80.24
CA ASN A 179 -11.06 -20.10 -80.56
C ASN A 179 -9.92 -19.89 -79.55
N ALA A 180 -10.22 -19.41 -78.34
CA ALA A 180 -9.21 -19.24 -77.29
C ALA A 180 -8.51 -20.57 -76.98
N LEU A 181 -7.17 -20.54 -76.91
CA LEU A 181 -6.36 -21.71 -76.61
C LEU A 181 -6.37 -22.01 -75.09
N PRO A 182 -6.15 -23.27 -74.67
CA PRO A 182 -5.97 -23.60 -73.26
C PRO A 182 -4.87 -22.73 -72.62
N GLY A 183 -5.17 -22.10 -71.48
CA GLY A 183 -4.25 -21.21 -70.77
C GLY A 183 -4.35 -19.71 -71.13
N THR A 184 -5.39 -19.29 -71.86
CA THR A 184 -5.68 -17.86 -72.06
C THR A 184 -6.09 -17.23 -70.72
N VAL A 185 -5.35 -16.19 -70.29
CA VAL A 185 -5.54 -15.44 -69.03
C VAL A 185 -6.28 -14.14 -69.29
#